data_AF-A0A3D2B8Q2-F1
#
_entry.id   AF-A0A3D2B8Q2-F1
#
_cell.length_a   1.000
_cell.length_b   1.000
_cell.length_c   1.000
_cell.angle_alpha   90.00
_cell.angle_beta   90.00
_cell.angle_gamma   90.00
#
_symmetry.space_group_name_H-M   'P 1'
#
loop_
_entity.id
_entity.type
_entity.pdbx_description
1 polymer ?
#
loop_
_entity_poly.entity_id
_entity_poly.type
_entity_poly.pdbx_seq_one_letter_code
_entity_poly.pdbx_strand_id
1 'polypeptide(L)'
;MKVWPVKHSPLLRQPERFIARDELKTLIQNVTHNLVNIHDKTGEFLLRLDDGRVIDTKGWAGWEWTHGVGLYGIWQYYCQTGDEAMRDIIDSWFAERFAEGATTKNVNTMSPFLTLAYRYEETRN
;
A
#
# COMPACT_ATOMS: atom_id res chain seq x y z
N MET A 1 2.35 1.05 48.91
CA MET A 1 2.94 1.48 47.62
C MET A 1 2.77 2.99 47.49
N LYS A 2 3.83 3.74 47.18
CA LYS A 2 3.75 5.21 47.02
C LYS A 2 3.22 5.53 45.62
N VAL A 3 2.15 6.31 45.51
CA VAL A 3 1.51 6.69 44.24
C VAL A 3 1.68 8.20 44.03
N TRP A 4 2.09 8.60 42.84
CA TRP A 4 2.28 10.01 42.47
C TRP A 4 1.05 10.55 41.72
N PRO A 5 0.48 11.71 42.10
CA PRO A 5 -0.76 12.20 41.51
C PRO A 5 -0.50 12.92 40.18
N VAL A 6 -0.55 12.19 39.05
CA VAL A 6 -0.28 12.78 37.71
C VAL A 6 -1.54 13.02 36.88
N LYS A 7 -2.66 12.34 37.18
CA LYS A 7 -3.87 12.31 36.32
C LYS A 7 -4.54 13.67 36.10
N HIS A 8 -4.41 14.61 37.04
CA HIS A 8 -5.05 15.92 36.98
C HIS A 8 -4.26 16.93 36.13
N SER A 9 -2.96 16.71 35.92
CA SER A 9 -2.11 17.65 35.20
C SER A 9 -2.23 17.42 33.68
N PRO A 10 -2.59 18.44 32.89
CA PRO A 10 -2.62 18.32 31.43
C PRO A 10 -1.26 17.97 30.81
N LEU A 11 -0.16 18.33 31.49
CA LEU A 11 1.20 18.08 31.02
C LEU A 11 1.72 16.68 31.37
N LEU A 12 1.22 16.09 32.47
CA LEU A 12 1.74 14.83 33.00
C LEU A 12 0.83 13.63 32.75
N ARG A 13 -0.46 13.85 32.46
CA ARG A 13 -1.38 12.77 32.14
C ARG A 13 -0.98 12.15 30.79
N GLN A 14 -1.01 10.82 30.73
CA GLN A 14 -0.81 10.13 29.46
C GLN A 14 -1.91 10.53 28.46
N PRO A 15 -1.61 10.55 27.15
CA PRO A 15 -2.62 10.73 26.13
C PRO A 15 -3.70 9.65 26.23
N GLU A 16 -4.95 10.05 26.13
CA GLU A 16 -6.06 9.13 25.96
C GLU A 16 -6.09 8.68 24.49
N ARG A 17 -6.03 7.37 24.27
CA ARG A 17 -6.04 6.76 22.94
C ARG A 17 -7.22 5.79 22.86
N PHE A 18 -8.07 5.96 21.84
CA PHE A 18 -9.25 5.11 21.66
C PHE A 18 -8.94 3.73 21.06
N ILE A 19 -7.73 3.53 20.51
CA ILE A 19 -7.26 2.29 19.92
C ILE A 19 -5.82 2.02 20.37
N ALA A 20 -5.51 0.77 20.71
CA ALA A 20 -4.14 0.38 20.98
C ALA A 20 -3.31 0.32 19.69
N ARG A 21 -1.99 0.53 19.81
CA ARG A 21 -1.10 0.49 18.64
C ARG A 21 -1.17 -0.84 17.89
N ASP A 22 -1.22 -1.96 18.61
CA ASP A 22 -1.21 -3.29 17.98
C ASP A 22 -2.54 -3.61 17.27
N GLU A 23 -3.66 -3.12 17.80
CA GLU A 23 -4.97 -3.19 17.15
C GLU A 23 -4.98 -2.36 15.86
N LEU A 24 -4.41 -1.17 15.88
CA LEU A 24 -4.28 -0.32 14.69
C LEU A 24 -3.38 -0.97 13.62
N LYS A 25 -2.24 -1.55 14.01
CA LYS A 25 -1.37 -2.29 13.09
C LYS A 25 -2.11 -3.47 12.43
N THR A 26 -2.87 -4.21 13.23
CA THR A 26 -3.70 -5.34 12.75
C THR A 26 -4.75 -4.85 11.75
N LEU A 27 -5.40 -3.72 12.04
CA LEU A 27 -6.37 -3.13 11.13
C LEU A 27 -5.72 -2.72 9.80
N ILE A 28 -4.55 -2.09 9.83
CA ILE A 28 -3.80 -1.72 8.61
C ILE A 28 -3.46 -2.98 7.80
N GLN A 29 -2.97 -4.04 8.44
CA GLN A 29 -2.66 -5.30 7.77
C GLN A 29 -3.91 -5.94 7.14
N ASN A 30 -5.07 -5.89 7.80
CA ASN A 30 -6.33 -6.39 7.25
C ASN A 30 -6.81 -5.58 6.04
N VAL A 31 -6.67 -4.25 6.07
CA VAL A 31 -7.02 -3.39 4.93
C VAL A 31 -6.07 -3.64 3.75
N THR A 32 -4.77 -3.77 4.00
CA THR A 32 -3.80 -4.15 2.96
C THR A 32 -4.12 -5.53 2.38
N HIS A 33 -4.44 -6.52 3.23
CA HIS A 33 -4.85 -7.84 2.78
C HIS A 33 -6.08 -7.77 1.87
N ASN A 34 -7.09 -6.97 2.22
CA ASN A 34 -8.26 -6.77 1.37
C ASN A 34 -7.86 -6.14 0.03
N LEU A 35 -7.08 -5.06 0.04
CA LEU A 35 -6.61 -4.33 -1.14
C LEU A 35 -5.92 -5.26 -2.15
N VAL A 36 -4.95 -6.06 -1.71
CA VAL A 36 -4.17 -6.93 -2.60
C VAL A 36 -4.94 -8.17 -3.07
N ASN A 37 -6.12 -8.42 -2.49
CA ASN A 37 -7.01 -9.52 -2.88
C ASN A 37 -8.22 -9.04 -3.68
N ILE A 38 -8.30 -7.77 -4.08
CA ILE A 38 -9.32 -7.31 -5.04
C ILE A 38 -9.08 -8.01 -6.38
N HIS A 39 -10.15 -8.56 -6.97
CA HIS A 39 -10.14 -9.23 -8.27
C HIS A 39 -11.51 -9.12 -8.95
N ASP A 40 -11.50 -8.99 -10.28
CA ASP A 40 -12.70 -9.13 -11.11
C ASP A 40 -12.72 -10.51 -11.77
N LYS A 41 -13.37 -11.47 -11.09
CA LYS A 41 -13.46 -12.87 -11.57
C LYS A 41 -14.39 -13.04 -12.78
N THR A 42 -15.36 -12.15 -12.96
CA THR A 42 -16.34 -12.25 -14.05
C THR A 42 -15.87 -11.51 -15.30
N GLY A 43 -14.93 -10.57 -15.13
CA GLY A 43 -14.48 -9.67 -16.18
C GLY A 43 -15.52 -8.58 -16.50
N GLU A 44 -16.45 -8.31 -15.57
CA GLU A 44 -17.50 -7.32 -15.72
C GLU A 44 -16.93 -5.90 -15.94
N PHE A 45 -15.77 -5.62 -15.36
CA PHE A 45 -15.14 -4.30 -15.34
C PHE A 45 -13.88 -4.22 -16.20
N LEU A 46 -13.67 -5.18 -17.11
CA LEU A 46 -12.57 -5.13 -18.07
C LEU A 46 -12.74 -3.91 -18.99
N LEU A 47 -11.71 -3.05 -19.02
CA LEU A 47 -11.67 -1.92 -19.94
C LEU A 47 -11.23 -2.40 -21.32
N ARG A 48 -12.04 -2.14 -22.34
CA ARG A 48 -11.77 -2.50 -23.74
C ARG A 48 -11.49 -1.25 -24.55
N LEU A 49 -10.37 -1.24 -25.26
CA LEU A 49 -9.96 -0.16 -26.14
C LEU A 49 -10.12 -0.57 -27.61
N ASP A 50 -10.30 0.41 -28.48
CA ASP A 50 -10.48 0.24 -29.93
C ASP A 50 -9.22 -0.30 -30.65
N ASP A 51 -8.05 -0.18 -30.01
CA ASP A 51 -6.78 -0.79 -30.45
C ASP A 51 -6.64 -2.28 -30.06
N GLY A 52 -7.68 -2.88 -29.48
CA GLY A 52 -7.74 -4.30 -29.13
C GLY A 52 -7.20 -4.65 -27.74
N ARG A 53 -6.69 -3.68 -26.97
CA ARG A 53 -6.29 -3.92 -25.57
C ARG A 53 -7.50 -4.23 -24.69
N VAL A 54 -7.32 -5.16 -23.77
CA VAL A 54 -8.26 -5.51 -22.70
C VAL A 54 -7.50 -5.40 -21.38
N ILE A 55 -7.93 -4.51 -20.50
CA ILE A 55 -7.20 -4.13 -19.29
C ILE A 55 -8.04 -4.50 -18.07
N ASP A 56 -7.45 -5.27 -17.16
CA ASP A 56 -7.99 -5.45 -15.80
C ASP A 56 -7.69 -4.20 -14.97
N THR A 57 -8.76 -3.48 -14.60
CA THR A 57 -8.69 -2.25 -13.80
C THR A 57 -8.95 -2.48 -12.31
N LYS A 58 -9.22 -3.73 -11.91
CA LYS A 58 -9.65 -4.10 -10.56
C LYS A 58 -8.63 -4.96 -9.86
N GLY A 59 -8.17 -6.02 -10.52
CA GLY A 59 -7.26 -6.99 -9.94
C GLY A 59 -5.93 -6.37 -9.52
N TRP A 60 -5.35 -6.88 -8.43
CA TRP A 60 -4.00 -6.48 -7.99
C TRP A 60 -2.91 -6.71 -9.05
N ALA A 61 -3.18 -7.63 -9.99
CA ALA A 61 -2.34 -7.87 -11.16
C ALA A 61 -2.40 -6.75 -12.23
N GLY A 62 -3.24 -5.74 -12.05
CA GLY A 62 -3.35 -4.60 -12.97
C GLY A 62 -2.24 -3.57 -12.80
N TRP A 63 -2.25 -2.55 -13.65
CA TRP A 63 -1.34 -1.39 -13.56
C TRP A 63 -2.13 -0.10 -13.75
N GLU A 64 -2.61 0.44 -12.65
CA GLU A 64 -3.45 1.65 -12.62
C GLU A 64 -3.06 2.58 -11.47
N TRP A 65 -3.62 3.79 -11.46
CA TRP A 65 -3.29 4.77 -10.42
C TRP A 65 -3.65 4.33 -9.00
N THR A 66 -4.69 3.49 -8.89
CA THR A 66 -5.11 2.86 -7.64
C THR A 66 -3.98 2.03 -7.02
N HIS A 67 -3.22 1.31 -7.85
CA HIS A 67 -2.04 0.55 -7.43
C HIS A 67 -0.95 1.49 -6.94
N GLY A 68 -0.70 2.60 -7.65
CA GLY A 68 0.30 3.58 -7.21
C GLY A 68 -0.01 4.16 -5.82
N VAL A 69 -1.27 4.51 -5.55
CA VAL A 69 -1.71 4.97 -4.22
C VAL A 69 -1.58 3.85 -3.18
N GLY A 70 -2.01 2.63 -3.50
CA GLY A 70 -1.91 1.48 -2.62
C GLY A 70 -0.47 1.15 -2.23
N LEU A 71 0.42 1.03 -3.23
CA LEU A 71 1.85 0.80 -3.05
C LEU A 71 2.49 1.89 -2.18
N TYR A 72 2.11 3.15 -2.36
CA TYR A 72 2.66 4.24 -1.55
C TYR A 72 2.22 4.18 -0.09
N GLY A 73 0.97 3.80 0.19
CA GLY A 73 0.49 3.58 1.55
C GLY A 73 1.20 2.40 2.23
N ILE A 74 1.38 1.30 1.50
CA ILE A 74 2.13 0.12 1.97
C ILE A 74 3.60 0.49 2.24
N TRP A 75 4.22 1.29 1.36
CA TRP A 75 5.59 1.76 1.53
C TRP A 75 5.75 2.66 2.75
N GLN A 76 4.83 3.61 2.98
CA GLN A 76 4.89 4.46 4.18
C GLN A 76 4.82 3.62 5.47
N TYR A 77 3.98 2.59 5.49
CA TYR A 77 3.89 1.70 6.64
C TYR A 77 5.17 0.87 6.82
N TYR A 78 5.73 0.31 5.75
CA TYR A 78 7.03 -0.35 5.77
C TYR A 78 8.12 0.61 6.29
N CYS A 79 8.24 1.81 5.73
CA CYS A 79 9.23 2.80 6.14
C CYS A 79 9.13 3.18 7.63
N GLN A 80 7.91 3.29 8.17
CA GLN A 80 7.69 3.60 9.58
C GLN A 80 7.98 2.43 10.53
N THR A 81 7.80 1.18 10.08
CA THR A 81 7.75 0.01 10.99
C THR A 81 8.82 -1.04 10.74
N GLY A 82 9.44 -1.05 9.57
CA GLY A 82 10.34 -2.11 9.11
C GLY A 82 9.64 -3.43 8.77
N ASP A 83 8.30 -3.45 8.58
CA ASP A 83 7.55 -4.67 8.30
C ASP A 83 7.90 -5.23 6.90
N GLU A 84 8.73 -6.27 6.86
CA GLU A 84 9.24 -6.86 5.63
C GLU A 84 8.14 -7.47 4.76
N ALA A 85 7.04 -7.94 5.33
CA ALA A 85 5.93 -8.48 4.54
C ALA A 85 5.30 -7.39 3.64
N MET A 86 5.28 -6.14 4.12
CA MET A 86 4.80 -4.99 3.34
C MET A 86 5.78 -4.61 2.24
N ARG A 87 7.09 -4.69 2.51
CA ARG A 87 8.14 -4.53 1.48
C ARG A 87 7.99 -5.57 0.38
N ASP A 88 7.80 -6.83 0.76
CA ASP A 88 7.74 -7.95 -0.19
C ASP A 88 6.53 -7.85 -1.12
N ILE A 89 5.39 -7.30 -0.65
CA ILE A 89 4.23 -6.98 -1.51
C ILE A 89 4.62 -5.98 -2.60
N ILE A 90 5.36 -4.92 -2.26
CA ILE A 90 5.79 -3.87 -3.20
C ILE A 90 6.77 -4.45 -4.21
N ASP A 91 7.80 -5.13 -3.72
CA ASP A 91 8.88 -5.65 -4.55
C ASP A 91 8.36 -6.75 -5.51
N SER A 92 7.45 -7.61 -5.04
CA SER A 92 6.80 -8.63 -5.89
C SER A 92 5.92 -8.00 -6.96
N TRP A 93 5.14 -6.97 -6.63
CA TRP A 93 4.28 -6.31 -7.61
C TRP A 93 5.09 -5.69 -8.75
N PHE A 94 6.18 -4.98 -8.45
CA PHE A 94 7.04 -4.43 -9.50
C PHE A 94 7.74 -5.52 -10.31
N ALA A 95 8.24 -6.58 -9.66
CA ALA A 95 8.88 -7.69 -10.36
C ALA A 95 7.93 -8.35 -11.37
N GLU A 96 6.68 -8.63 -10.96
CA GLU A 96 5.66 -9.22 -11.84
C GLU A 96 5.29 -8.29 -12.99
N ARG A 97 4.98 -7.02 -12.71
CA ARG A 97 4.57 -6.05 -13.75
C ARG A 97 5.69 -5.73 -14.74
N PHE A 98 6.94 -5.73 -14.30
CA PHE A 98 8.08 -5.57 -15.21
C PHE A 98 8.32 -6.82 -16.07
N ALA A 99 8.07 -8.03 -15.54
CA ALA A 99 8.17 -9.26 -16.32
C ALA A 99 7.10 -9.35 -17.42
N GLU A 100 5.91 -8.80 -17.18
CA GLU A 100 4.83 -8.69 -18.19
C GLU A 100 5.11 -7.65 -19.28
N GLY A 101 5.93 -6.65 -18.96
CA GLY A 101 6.25 -5.53 -19.84
C GLY A 101 5.49 -4.26 -19.47
N ALA A 102 6.12 -3.11 -19.71
CA ALA A 102 5.57 -1.83 -19.28
C ALA A 102 4.24 -1.49 -19.98
N THR A 103 3.29 -0.97 -19.21
CA THR A 103 2.07 -0.35 -19.75
C THR A 103 2.38 0.96 -20.51
N THR A 104 1.40 1.46 -21.27
CA THR A 104 1.51 2.76 -21.93
C THR A 104 1.54 3.90 -20.89
N LYS A 105 2.37 4.92 -21.14
CA LYS A 105 2.54 6.06 -20.24
C LYS A 105 1.35 7.01 -20.34
N ASN A 106 0.75 7.34 -19.20
CA ASN A 106 -0.22 8.42 -19.05
C ASN A 106 -0.16 8.96 -17.60
N VAL A 107 -1.01 9.94 -17.27
CA VAL A 107 -1.05 10.55 -15.94
C VAL A 107 -1.29 9.54 -14.80
N ASN A 108 -2.09 8.49 -15.05
CA ASN A 108 -2.45 7.49 -14.06
C ASN A 108 -1.33 6.45 -13.87
N THR A 109 -0.82 5.90 -14.97
CA THR A 109 0.17 4.81 -14.96
C THR A 109 1.55 5.24 -14.47
N MET A 110 1.78 6.56 -14.35
CA MET A 110 2.99 7.12 -13.75
C MET A 110 3.01 7.03 -12.22
N SER A 111 1.86 6.92 -11.56
CA SER A 111 1.79 7.00 -10.09
C SER A 111 2.56 5.92 -9.31
N PRO A 112 2.70 4.64 -9.75
CA PRO A 112 3.50 3.66 -9.01
C PRO A 112 4.99 4.03 -8.92
N PHE A 113 5.50 4.81 -9.88
CA PHE A 113 6.92 5.15 -9.93
C PHE A 113 7.39 6.02 -8.76
N LEU A 114 6.49 6.70 -8.03
CA LEU A 114 6.86 7.36 -6.78
C LEU A 114 7.40 6.36 -5.76
N THR A 115 6.66 5.27 -5.53
CA THR A 115 7.10 4.21 -4.62
C THR A 115 8.35 3.52 -5.15
N LEU A 116 8.44 3.30 -6.47
CA LEU A 116 9.63 2.71 -7.07
C LEU A 116 10.88 3.57 -6.84
N ALA A 117 10.77 4.90 -6.91
CA ALA A 117 11.91 5.79 -6.66
C ALA A 117 12.45 5.65 -5.24
N TYR A 118 11.57 5.52 -4.24
CA TYR A 118 12.00 5.25 -2.86
C TYR A 118 12.61 3.85 -2.71
N ARG A 119 12.03 2.83 -3.36
CA ARG A 119 12.64 1.49 -3.38
C ARG A 119 14.03 1.53 -4.01
N TYR A 120 14.21 2.25 -5.12
CA TYR A 120 15.51 2.42 -5.78
C TYR A 120 16.52 3.17 -4.90
N GLU A 121 16.08 4.17 -4.12
CA GLU A 121 16.94 4.87 -3.16
C GLU A 121 17.55 3.90 -2.13
N GLU A 122 16.73 2.96 -1.63
CA GLU A 122 17.12 1.94 -0.66
C GLU A 122 17.97 0.81 -1.29
N THR A 123 17.58 0.31 -2.47
CA THR A 123 18.14 -0.92 -3.04
C THR A 123 19.21 -0.70 -4.10
N ARG A 124 19.20 0.45 -4.78
CA ARG A 124 20.03 0.76 -5.96
C ARG A 124 19.88 -0.25 -7.11
N ASN A 125 18.71 -0.90 -7.19
CA ASN A 125 18.34 -1.87 -8.22
C ASN A 125 17.40 -1.26 -9.24
#